data_AF-A0A7C5FX94-F1
#
_entry.id   AF-A0A7C5FX94-F1
#
_cell.length_a   1.000
_cell.length_b   1.000
_cell.length_c   1.000
_cell.angle_alpha   90.00
_cell.angle_beta   90.00
_cell.angle_gamma   90.00
#
_symmetry.space_group_name_H-M   'P 1'
#
loop_
_entity.id
_entity.type
_entity.pdbx_description
1 polymer ?
#
loop_
_entity_poly.entity_id
_entity_poly.type
_entity_poly.pdbx_seq_one_letter_code
_entity_poly.pdbx_strand_id
1 'polypeptide(L)' 'MPKYAIIETESGLTVVPILPGRTPEEMAIQLGGIVVDPGPYPTYEEAYDALLAIRAEEESEE' A
#
# COMPACT_ATOMS: atom_id res chain seq x y z
N MET A 1 -12.90 1.44 -11.55
CA MET A 1 -11.44 1.37 -11.80
C MET A 1 -10.83 0.64 -10.62
N PRO A 2 -9.92 -0.33 -10.85
CA PRO A 2 -9.13 -0.89 -9.76
C PRO A 2 -8.39 0.28 -9.08
N LYS A 3 -8.34 0.25 -7.75
CA LYS A 3 -7.53 1.18 -6.95
C LYS A 3 -6.55 0.33 -6.17
N TYR A 4 -5.34 0.81 -5.97
CA TYR A 4 -4.34 0.16 -5.14
C TYR A 4 -3.98 1.06 -3.98
N ALA A 5 -3.53 0.45 -2.89
CA ALA A 5 -3.00 1.09 -1.70
C ALA A 5 -1.71 0.38 -1.28
N ILE A 6 -0.92 1.02 -0.44
CA ILE A 6 0.28 0.48 0.16
C ILE A 6 -0.03 0.20 1.62
N ILE A 7 0.24 -1.04 2.04
CA ILE A 7 0.08 -1.46 3.43
C ILE A 7 1.41 -2.00 3.94
N GLU A 8 1.60 -1.94 5.25
CA GLU A 8 2.68 -2.62 5.95
C GLU A 8 2.13 -3.85 6.65
N THR A 9 2.81 -4.99 6.45
CA THR A 9 2.52 -6.26 7.13
C THR A 9 3.76 -6.70 7.89
N GLU A 10 3.68 -7.82 8.63
CA GLU A 10 4.86 -8.43 9.26
C GLU A 10 5.98 -8.80 8.26
N SER A 11 5.65 -8.91 6.97
CA SER A 11 6.63 -9.15 5.89
C SER A 11 7.17 -7.86 5.25
N GLY A 12 6.78 -6.69 5.75
CA GLY A 12 7.12 -5.37 5.23
C GLY A 12 6.04 -4.73 4.35
N LEU A 13 6.43 -3.64 3.68
CA LEU A 13 5.58 -2.87 2.77
C LEU A 13 5.18 -3.67 1.52
N THR A 14 3.89 -3.64 1.16
CA THR A 14 3.33 -4.30 -0.01
C THR A 14 2.18 -3.51 -0.64
N VAL A 15 1.96 -3.70 -1.94
CA VAL A 15 0.85 -3.10 -2.70
C VAL A 15 -0.35 -4.04 -2.71
N VAL A 16 -1.53 -3.52 -2.43
CA VAL A 16 -2.77 -4.32 -2.40
C VAL A 16 -3.88 -3.69 -3.26
N PRO A 17 -4.67 -4.50 -3.97
CA PRO A 17 -5.84 -4.00 -4.71
C PRO A 17 -7.02 -3.75 -3.76
N ILE A 18 -7.62 -2.56 -3.86
CA ILE A 18 -8.85 -2.19 -3.18
C ILE A 18 -10.04 -2.72 -3.98
N LEU A 19 -10.74 -3.69 -3.39
CA LEU A 19 -11.94 -4.26 -3.98
C LEU A 19 -13.08 -3.23 -4.01
N PRO A 20 -14.00 -3.31 -5.00
CA PRO A 20 -15.17 -2.43 -5.03
C PRO A 20 -15.98 -2.51 -3.73
N GLY A 21 -16.25 -1.34 -3.13
CA GLY A 21 -16.99 -1.25 -1.86
C GLY A 21 -16.16 -1.56 -0.62
N ARG A 22 -14.84 -1.76 -0.76
CA ARG A 22 -13.90 -1.86 0.36
C ARG A 22 -13.11 -0.57 0.55
N THR A 23 -12.63 -0.35 1.76
CA THR A 23 -11.64 0.69 2.08
C THR A 23 -10.22 0.11 2.20
N PRO A 24 -9.17 0.92 2.03
CA PRO A 24 -7.79 0.50 2.31
C PRO A 24 -7.61 -0.09 3.70
N GLU A 25 -8.29 0.46 4.70
CA GLU A 25 -8.23 0.00 6.10
C GLU A 25 -8.81 -1.40 6.24
N GLU A 26 -9.95 -1.69 5.60
CA GLU A 26 -10.52 -3.04 5.60
C GLU A 26 -9.58 -4.05 4.94
N MET A 27 -8.90 -3.66 3.85
CA MET A 27 -7.92 -4.51 3.17
C MET A 27 -6.68 -4.76 4.04
N ALA A 28 -6.18 -3.73 4.73
CA ALA A 28 -5.05 -3.84 5.63
C ALA A 28 -5.38 -4.77 6.82
N ILE A 29 -6.54 -4.57 7.46
CA ILE A 29 -7.02 -5.43 8.56
C ILE A 29 -7.13 -6.89 8.11
N GLN A 30 -7.69 -7.14 6.93
CA GLN A 30 -7.82 -8.50 6.38
C GLN A 30 -6.46 -9.18 6.18
N LEU A 31 -5.42 -8.41 5.88
CA LEU A 31 -4.05 -8.89 5.65
C LEU A 31 -3.18 -8.83 6.91
N GLY A 32 -3.75 -8.48 8.07
CA GLY A 32 -3.00 -8.35 9.33
C GLY A 32 -2.00 -7.21 9.31
N GLY A 33 -2.24 -6.18 8.51
CA GLY A 33 -1.37 -5.02 8.33
C GLY A 33 -2.04 -3.69 8.67
N ILE A 34 -1.30 -2.62 8.42
CA ILE A 34 -1.76 -1.23 8.56
C ILE A 34 -1.65 -0.50 7.22
N VAL A 35 -2.51 0.48 6.99
CA VAL A 35 -2.41 1.33 5.80
C VAL A 35 -1.26 2.31 5.99
N VAL A 36 -0.32 2.30 5.05
CA VAL A 36 0.78 3.26 4.99
C VAL A 36 0.43 4.38 4.02
N ASP A 37 -0.05 4.00 2.83
CA ASP A 37 -0.60 4.94 1.86
C ASP A 37 -1.94 4.42 1.31
N PRO A 38 -3.06 5.13 1.55
CA PRO A 38 -4.38 4.71 1.06
C PRO A 38 -4.56 4.88 -0.46
N GLY A 39 -3.61 5.47 -1.17
CA GLY A 39 -3.72 5.86 -2.57
C GLY A 39 -4.66 7.06 -2.78
N PRO A 40 -5.39 7.16 -3.91
CA PRO A 40 -5.69 6.09 -4.85
C PRO A 40 -4.66 5.96 -5.98
N TYR A 41 -4.04 4.78 -6.12
CA TYR A 41 -3.28 4.44 -7.31
C TYR A 41 -4.16 3.68 -8.31
N PRO A 42 -4.27 4.12 -9.58
CA PRO A 42 -5.09 3.47 -10.60
C PRO A 42 -4.48 2.16 -11.11
N THR A 43 -3.16 1.97 -10.96
CA THR A 43 -2.42 0.78 -11.40
C THR A 43 -1.51 0.26 -10.30
N TYR A 44 -1.12 -1.01 -10.40
CA TYR A 44 -0.11 -1.58 -9.52
C TYR A 44 1.24 -0.89 -9.67
N GLU A 45 1.62 -0.53 -10.91
CA GLU A 45 2.90 0.12 -11.22
C GLU A 45 3.03 1.46 -10.50
N GLU A 46 2.00 2.32 -10.54
CA GLU A 46 2.02 3.59 -9.81
C GLU A 46 2.12 3.41 -8.29
N ALA A 47 1.43 2.41 -7.73
CA ALA A 47 1.54 2.09 -6.32
C ALA A 47 2.91 1.51 -5.94
N TYR A 48 3.52 0.74 -6.85
CA TYR A 48 4.82 0.13 -6.63
C TYR A 48 5.94 1.16 -6.70
N ASP A 49 5.87 2.10 -7.63
CA ASP A 49 6.79 3.24 -7.70
C ASP A 49 6.73 4.08 -6.42
N ALA A 50 5.54 4.34 -5.90
CA ALA A 50 5.37 5.01 -4.61
C ALA A 50 5.90 4.18 -3.43
N LEU A 51 5.69 2.86 -3.43
CA LEU A 51 6.27 1.96 -2.42
C LEU A 51 7.81 2.02 -2.42
N LEU A 52 8.44 2.03 -3.61
CA LEU A 52 9.89 2.17 -3.73
C LEU A 52 10.38 3.53 -3.20
N ALA A 53 9.63 4.61 -3.43
CA ALA A 53 9.95 5.92 -2.88
C ALA A 53 9.88 5.93 -1.34
N ILE A 54 8.81 5.35 -0.75
CA ILE A 54 8.66 5.22 0.71
C ILE A 54 9.84 4.44 1.30
N ARG A 55 10.21 3.30 0.70
CA ARG A 55 11.36 2.51 1.17
C ARG A 55 12.67 3.28 1.10
N ALA A 56 12.88 4.05 0.02
CA ALA A 56 14.09 4.86 -0.12
C ALA A 56 14.15 6.00 0.92
N GLU A 57 13.00 6.56 1.31
CA GLU A 57 12.91 7.53 2.39
C GLU A 57 13.26 6.88 3.74
N GLU A 58 12.67 5.71 4.05
CA GLU A 58 12.95 4.94 5.29
C GLU A 58 14.45 4.58 5.42
N GLU A 59 15.10 4.13 4.35
CA GLU A 59 16.53 3.79 4.33
C GLU A 59 17.45 5.02 4.48
N SER A 60 16.95 6.23 4.20
CA SER A 60 17.76 7.46 4.23
C SER A 60 17.76 8.16 5.59
N GLU A 61 16.88 7.77 6.52
CA GLU A 61 16.79 8.32 7.87
C GLU A 61 17.67 7.59 8.92
N GLU A 62 18.53 6.64 8.50
CA GLU A 62 19.49 5.90 9.34
C GLU A 62 20.93 6.45 9.36
#